data_AF-A0A832GG90-F1
#
_entry.id   AF-A0A832GG90-F1
#
_cell.length_a   1.000
_cell.length_b   1.000
_cell.length_c   1.000
_cell.angle_alpha   90.00
_cell.angle_beta   90.00
_cell.angle_gamma   90.00
#
_symmetry.space_group_name_H-M   'P 1'
#
loop_
_entity.id
_entity.type
_entity.pdbx_description
1 polymer ?
#
loop_
_entity_poly.entity_id
_entity_poly.type
_entity_poly.pdbx_seq_one_letter_code
_entity_poly.pdbx_strand_id
1 'polypeptide(L)'
;MISRVAATVGRSAHGIDFSSVDSQPVFIVVLLLSPQSQPERHLQAMNAVYQSLQNDMFRRFLRQSTTRRAIEELLDEADENA
;
A
#
# COMPACT_ATOMS: atom_id res chain seq x y z
N MET A 1 1.88 20.99 8.12
CA MET A 1 1.42 20.59 6.76
C MET A 1 2.51 19.78 6.10
N ILE A 2 2.15 18.78 5.29
CA ILE A 2 3.12 18.02 4.48
C ILE A 2 3.40 18.75 3.16
N SER A 3 4.65 18.74 2.69
CA SER A 3 5.10 19.48 1.49
C SER A 3 5.13 18.64 0.20
N ARG A 4 5.06 17.32 0.32
CA ARG A 4 5.07 16.36 -0.80
C ARG A 4 4.15 15.20 -0.52
N VAL A 5 3.82 14.44 -1.56
CA VAL A 5 3.14 13.16 -1.40
C VAL A 5 4.07 12.21 -0.63
N ALA A 6 3.51 11.51 0.35
CA ALA A 6 4.19 10.47 1.10
C ALA A 6 3.25 9.29 1.27
N ALA A 7 3.79 8.09 1.11
CA ALA A 7 3.06 6.85 1.34
C ALA A 7 3.80 5.98 2.37
N THR A 8 3.07 5.09 3.02
CA THR A 8 3.64 4.07 3.91
C THR A 8 2.83 2.80 3.80
N VAL A 9 3.51 1.66 3.79
CA VAL A 9 2.90 0.35 3.84
C VAL A 9 3.13 -0.25 5.23
N GLY A 10 2.03 -0.54 5.93
CA GLY A 10 2.01 -1.33 7.16
C GLY A 10 1.59 -2.75 6.87
N ARG A 11 2.34 -3.73 7.39
CA ARG A 11 1.98 -5.15 7.35
C ARG A 11 1.85 -5.71 8.75
N SER A 12 0.66 -6.21 9.08
CA SER A 12 0.41 -6.97 10.31
C SER A 12 0.62 -8.47 10.03
N ALA A 13 1.41 -9.14 10.87
CA ALA A 13 1.59 -10.59 10.77
C ALA A 13 0.32 -11.38 11.19
N HIS A 14 -0.46 -10.83 12.12
CA HIS A 14 -1.61 -11.50 12.72
C HIS A 14 -2.95 -10.99 12.18
N GLY A 15 -2.91 -9.99 11.29
CA GLY A 15 -4.08 -9.22 10.89
C GLY A 15 -4.45 -8.19 11.97
N ILE A 16 -5.33 -7.25 11.60
CA ILE A 16 -5.98 -6.33 12.52
C ILE A 16 -7.49 -6.47 12.33
N ASP A 17 -8.24 -6.41 13.44
CA ASP A 17 -9.70 -6.25 13.35
C ASP A 17 -9.98 -4.81 12.95
N PHE A 18 -10.43 -4.65 11.70
CA PHE A 18 -10.68 -3.35 11.10
C PHE A 18 -12.13 -3.22 10.63
N SER A 19 -13.03 -4.11 11.07
CA SER A 19 -14.43 -4.15 10.62
C SER A 19 -14.53 -4.07 9.08
N SER A 20 -13.73 -4.88 8.38
CA SER A 20 -13.73 -4.90 6.92
C SER A 20 -15.09 -5.34 6.38
N VAL A 21 -15.36 -5.01 5.12
CA VAL A 21 -16.64 -5.33 4.46
C VAL A 21 -16.91 -6.84 4.43
N ASP A 22 -15.87 -7.65 4.31
CA ASP A 22 -15.93 -9.12 4.31
C ASP A 22 -15.75 -9.74 5.71
N SER A 23 -15.64 -8.91 6.75
CA SER A 23 -15.36 -9.31 8.14
C SER A 23 -14.07 -10.12 8.33
N GLN A 24 -13.14 -10.09 7.36
CA GLN A 24 -11.83 -10.73 7.45
C GLN A 24 -10.80 -9.79 8.11
N PRO A 25 -9.79 -10.33 8.82
CA PRO A 25 -8.72 -9.49 9.35
C PRO A 25 -7.95 -8.78 8.23
N VAL A 26 -7.62 -7.50 8.44
CA VAL A 26 -6.81 -6.72 7.49
C VAL A 26 -5.34 -6.97 7.77
N PHE A 27 -4.58 -7.40 6.77
CA PHE A 27 -3.14 -7.68 6.93
C PHE A 27 -2.26 -6.54 6.42
N ILE A 28 -2.74 -5.78 5.44
CA ILE A 28 -2.00 -4.71 4.78
C ILE A 28 -2.78 -3.40 4.93
N VAL A 29 -2.07 -2.35 5.32
CA VAL A 29 -2.59 -0.98 5.37
C VAL A 29 -1.67 -0.09 4.55
N VAL A 30 -2.23 0.71 3.65
CA VAL A 30 -1.48 1.74 2.93
C VAL A 30 -1.97 3.10 3.40
N LEU A 31 -1.06 3.90 3.96
CA LEU A 31 -1.31 5.30 4.30
C LEU A 31 -0.80 6.17 3.16
N LEU A 32 -1.64 7.04 2.63
CA LEU A 32 -1.27 8.04 1.62
C LEU A 32 -1.58 9.44 2.13
N LEU A 33 -0.57 10.30 2.16
CA LEU A 33 -0.67 11.70 2.56
C LEU A 33 -0.20 12.58 1.41
N SER A 34 -0.92 13.67 1.14
CA SER A 34 -0.55 14.64 0.11
C SER A 34 -0.86 16.08 0.55
N PRO A 35 -0.16 17.08 0.00
CA PRO A 35 -0.53 18.47 0.17
C PRO A 35 -1.91 18.73 -0.41
N GLN A 36 -2.74 19.52 0.28
CA GLN A 36 -4.08 19.89 -0.21
C GLN A 36 -4.05 20.66 -1.53
N SER A 37 -2.93 21.35 -1.82
CA SER A 37 -2.72 22.09 -3.07
C SER A 37 -2.44 21.20 -4.29
N GLN A 38 -2.28 19.88 -4.12
CA GLN A 38 -1.91 18.95 -5.20
C GLN A 38 -2.87 17.74 -5.27
N PRO A 39 -4.19 17.97 -5.51
CA PRO A 39 -5.19 16.90 -5.54
C PRO A 39 -4.96 15.92 -6.69
N GLU A 40 -4.49 16.36 -7.86
CA GLU A 40 -4.22 15.48 -9.00
C GLU A 40 -3.12 14.47 -8.69
N ARG A 41 -2.04 14.91 -8.03
CA ARG A 41 -0.97 14.00 -7.59
C ARG A 41 -1.42 13.01 -6.54
N HIS A 42 -2.37 13.41 -5.68
CA HIS A 42 -3.01 12.48 -4.74
C HIS A 42 -3.74 11.37 -5.49
N LEU A 43 -4.56 11.72 -6.48
CA LEU A 43 -5.31 10.75 -7.29
C LEU A 43 -4.39 9.83 -8.09
N GLN A 44 -3.31 10.36 -8.67
CA GLN A 44 -2.30 9.55 -9.37
C GLN A 44 -1.65 8.53 -8.43
N ALA A 45 -1.21 8.95 -7.24
CA ALA A 45 -0.62 8.06 -6.26
C ALA A 45 -1.63 7.01 -5.75
N MET A 46 -2.88 7.41 -5.53
CA MET A 46 -3.95 6.49 -5.13
C MET A 46 -4.23 5.45 -6.21
N ASN A 47 -4.24 5.85 -7.49
CA ASN A 47 -4.44 4.92 -8.59
C ASN A 47 -3.29 3.91 -8.73
N ALA A 48 -2.04 4.35 -8.57
CA ALA A 48 -0.87 3.46 -8.58
C ALA A 48 -0.99 2.39 -7.47
N VAL A 49 -1.30 2.81 -6.24
CA VAL A 49 -1.54 1.89 -5.12
C VAL A 49 -2.67 0.91 -5.44
N TYR A 50 -3.78 1.40 -6.00
CA TYR A 50 -4.93 0.56 -6.33
C TYR A 50 -4.59 -0.48 -7.40
N GLN A 51 -3.82 -0.11 -8.43
CA GLN A 51 -3.37 -1.03 -9.47
C GLN A 51 -2.48 -2.14 -8.90
N SER A 52 -1.48 -1.81 -8.06
CA SER A 52 -0.63 -2.82 -7.41
C SER A 52 -1.46 -3.77 -6.54
N LEU A 53 -2.45 -3.24 -5.80
CA LEU A 53 -3.32 -4.03 -4.93
C LEU A 53 -4.35 -4.90 -5.68
N GLN A 54 -4.63 -4.64 -6.95
CA GLN A 54 -5.45 -5.56 -7.76
C GLN A 54 -4.71 -6.86 -8.11
N ASN A 55 -3.38 -6.87 -8.05
CA ASN A 55 -2.58 -8.05 -8.32
C ASN A 55 -2.57 -9.03 -7.12
N ASP A 56 -3.19 -10.19 -7.30
CA ASP A 56 -3.25 -11.27 -6.30
C ASP A 56 -1.88 -11.73 -5.80
N MET A 57 -0.91 -11.87 -6.71
CA MET A 57 0.44 -12.32 -6.38
C MET A 57 1.18 -11.27 -5.54
N PHE A 58 1.07 -10.00 -5.94
CA PHE A 58 1.61 -8.89 -5.16
C PHE A 58 1.05 -8.88 -3.73
N ARG A 59 -0.27 -8.97 -3.58
CA ARG A 59 -0.92 -9.03 -2.24
C ARG A 59 -0.44 -10.21 -1.40
N ARG A 60 -0.27 -11.39 -2.01
CA ARG A 60 0.23 -12.59 -1.34
C ARG A 60 1.66 -12.40 -0.85
N PHE A 61 2.55 -11.91 -1.70
CA PHE A 61 3.94 -11.64 -1.31
C PHE A 61 4.03 -10.56 -0.25
N LEU A 62 3.28 -9.47 -0.40
CA LEU A 62 3.29 -8.37 0.57
C LEU A 62 2.88 -8.85 1.97
N ARG A 63 1.90 -9.76 2.06
CA ARG A 63 1.49 -10.40 3.32
C ARG A 63 2.58 -11.29 3.92
N GLN A 64 3.41 -11.92 3.09
CA GLN A 64 4.50 -12.82 3.51
C GLN A 64 5.80 -12.08 3.83
N SER A 65 6.02 -10.87 3.31
CA SER A 65 7.26 -10.10 3.49
C SER A 65 7.48 -9.74 4.95
N THR A 66 8.38 -10.46 5.63
CA THR A 66 8.62 -10.33 7.08
C THR A 66 9.52 -9.16 7.47
N THR A 67 10.22 -8.56 6.50
CA THR A 67 11.20 -7.48 6.73
C THR A 67 10.89 -6.24 5.91
N ARG A 68 11.38 -5.07 6.34
CA ARG A 68 11.30 -3.82 5.58
C ARG A 68 11.87 -3.98 4.17
N ARG A 69 13.07 -4.57 4.05
CA ARG A 69 13.75 -4.78 2.77
C ARG A 69 12.93 -5.62 1.79
N ALA A 70 12.31 -6.70 2.26
CA ALA A 70 11.45 -7.54 1.40
C ALA A 70 10.16 -6.83 0.95
N ILE A 71 9.69 -5.83 1.70
CA ILE A 71 8.58 -4.97 1.26
C ILE A 71 9.07 -3.97 0.21
N GLU A 72 10.24 -3.37 0.43
CA GLU A 72 10.86 -2.43 -0.51
C GLU A 72 11.14 -3.10 -1.86
N GLU A 73 11.80 -4.26 -1.86
CA GLU A 73 12.09 -5.03 -3.08
C GLU A 73 10.81 -5.38 -3.86
N LEU A 74 9.74 -5.78 -3.15
CA LEU A 74 8.45 -6.09 -3.78
C LEU A 74 7.76 -4.86 -4.39
N LEU A 75 7.91 -3.68 -3.77
CA LEU A 75 7.39 -2.43 -4.31
C LEU A 75 8.16 -2.01 -5.57
N ASP A 76 9.49 -2.12 -5.55
CA ASP A 76 10.33 -1.82 -6.70
C ASP A 76 9.96 -2.72 -7.90
N GLU A 77 9.77 -4.03 -7.67
CA GLU A 77 9.30 -4.97 -8.69
C GLU A 77 7.92 -4.62 -9.25
N ALA A 78 7.01 -4.10 -8.41
CA ALA A 78 5.68 -3.71 -8.86
C ALA A 78 5.70 -2.44 -9.73
N ASP A 79 6.60 -1.50 -9.42
CA ASP A 79 6.78 -0.26 -10.18
C ASP A 79 7.46 -0.53 -11.54
N GLU A 80 8.39 -1.48 -11.64
CA GLU A 80 9.02 -1.86 -12.93
C GLU A 80 8.03 -2.49 -13.92
N ASN A 81 6.93 -3.05 -13.42
CA ASN A 81 5.91 -3.74 -14.22
C ASN A 81 4.64 -2.90 -14.47
N ALA A 82 4.62 -1.62 -14.07
CA ALA A 82 3.49 -0.68 -14.21
C ALA A 82 3.59 0.20 -15.48
#